data_AF-A0A1X0UBH6-F1
#
_entry.id   AF-A0A1X0UBH6-F1
#
_cell.length_a   1.000
_cell.length_b   1.000
_cell.length_c   1.000
_cell.angle_alpha   90.00
_cell.angle_beta   90.00
_cell.angle_gamma   90.00
#
_symmetry.space_group_name_H-M   'P 1'
#
loop_
_entity.id
_entity.type
_entity.pdbx_description
1 polymer ?
#
loop_
_entity_poly.entity_id
_entity_poly.type
_entity_poly.pdbx_seq_one_letter_code
_entity_poly.pdbx_strand_id
1 'polypeptide(L)'
;MTTMSTQLRQARAALQGKPTTGPDASLWARIGYWAGMAVLQILLVEFVVAASWRGLYSYRTNFVSELGVAFCGPTGNWPCSSLYPLMNVSIALFGLCLVVAATAWMVIGVVDVRGGILLCAAGFGGIVAGVVNQGLNYGVHSFGATVFFVVGSLGLIVAGGHRSLRRTIGIIVTTLGGIGLTATLLYIGGHSVGIGIGAVERIVVYSILAGTVILAVAHRATARRMKIVASAATSNPLENR
;
A
#
# COMPACT_ATOMS: atom_id res chain seq x y z
N MET A 1 2.87 -11.78 -35.10
CA MET A 1 2.75 -12.92 -34.15
C MET A 1 3.93 -13.06 -33.17
N THR A 2 4.97 -12.21 -33.20
CA THR A 2 6.17 -12.34 -32.35
C THR A 2 6.07 -11.71 -30.96
N THR A 3 5.19 -10.73 -30.75
CA THR A 3 5.01 -10.00 -29.48
C THR A 3 4.44 -10.84 -28.34
N MET A 4 3.51 -11.75 -28.64
CA MET A 4 2.85 -12.60 -27.62
C MET A 4 3.84 -13.55 -26.93
N SER A 5 4.87 -14.00 -27.66
CA SER A 5 5.93 -14.89 -27.12
C SER A 5 6.88 -14.18 -26.13
N THR A 6 7.06 -12.86 -26.30
CA THR A 6 7.97 -12.06 -25.49
C THR A 6 7.33 -11.70 -24.16
N GLN A 7 6.04 -11.32 -24.18
CA GLN A 7 5.29 -11.01 -22.97
C GLN A 7 5.12 -12.24 -22.06
N LEU A 8 4.86 -13.42 -22.64
CA LEU A 8 4.80 -14.67 -21.87
C LEU A 8 6.15 -15.03 -21.21
N ARG A 9 7.26 -14.83 -21.92
CA ARG A 9 8.61 -15.05 -21.35
C ARG A 9 8.94 -14.07 -20.23
N GLN A 10 8.59 -12.80 -20.41
CA GLN A 10 8.77 -11.76 -19.39
C GLN A 10 7.90 -12.04 -18.15
N ALA A 11 6.63 -12.42 -18.35
CA ALA A 11 5.73 -12.81 -17.26
C ALA A 11 6.27 -14.03 -16.48
N ARG A 12 6.79 -15.04 -17.18
CA ARG A 12 7.41 -16.21 -16.55
C ARG A 12 8.70 -15.87 -15.78
N ALA A 13 9.53 -14.96 -16.30
CA ALA A 13 10.71 -14.47 -15.60
C ALA A 13 10.35 -13.67 -14.35
N ALA A 14 9.31 -12.84 -14.43
CA ALA A 14 8.77 -12.07 -13.31
C ALA A 14 8.25 -13.00 -12.19
N LEU A 15 7.53 -14.07 -12.55
CA LEU A 15 7.10 -15.12 -11.61
C LEU A 15 8.27 -15.85 -10.94
N GLN A 16 9.43 -15.92 -11.61
CA GLN A 16 10.67 -16.49 -11.06
C GLN A 16 11.51 -15.46 -10.27
N GLY A 17 11.00 -14.25 -10.04
CA GLY A 17 11.72 -13.18 -9.33
C GLY A 17 12.97 -12.67 -10.08
N LYS A 18 13.03 -12.86 -11.41
CA LYS A 18 14.07 -12.27 -12.26
C LYS A 18 13.56 -10.93 -12.80
N PRO A 19 14.30 -9.82 -12.61
CA PRO A 19 13.85 -8.53 -13.09
C PRO A 19 13.73 -8.46 -14.62
N THR A 20 12.71 -7.77 -15.13
CA THR A 20 12.51 -7.55 -16.57
C THR A 20 13.22 -6.27 -17.03
N THR A 21 13.86 -6.29 -18.21
CA THR A 21 14.69 -5.17 -18.73
C THR A 21 14.17 -4.52 -20.01
N GLY A 22 12.94 -4.83 -20.44
CA GLY A 22 12.35 -4.30 -21.68
C GLY A 22 11.69 -2.91 -21.57
N PRO A 23 11.20 -2.32 -22.68
CA PRO A 23 10.47 -1.05 -22.69
C PRO A 23 9.27 -1.04 -21.74
N ASP A 24 8.54 -2.15 -21.69
CA ASP A 24 7.39 -2.35 -20.79
C ASP A 24 7.80 -2.21 -19.31
N ALA A 25 9.00 -2.68 -18.94
CA ALA A 25 9.51 -2.55 -17.57
C ALA A 25 9.67 -1.08 -17.16
N SER A 26 9.96 -0.19 -18.11
CA SER A 26 10.05 1.25 -17.83
C SER A 26 8.69 1.92 -17.57
N LEU A 27 7.63 1.45 -18.23
CA LEU A 27 6.26 1.88 -17.98
C LEU A 27 5.78 1.35 -16.63
N TRP A 28 5.90 0.05 -16.38
CA TRP A 28 5.51 -0.56 -15.11
C TRP A 28 6.27 0.03 -13.91
N ALA A 29 7.56 0.35 -14.06
CA ALA A 29 8.31 1.04 -13.02
C ALA A 29 7.75 2.46 -12.72
N ARG A 30 7.28 3.19 -13.74
CA ARG A 30 6.63 4.49 -13.53
C ARG A 30 5.26 4.35 -12.87
N ILE A 31 4.45 3.38 -13.31
CA ILE A 31 3.14 3.08 -12.72
C ILE A 31 3.30 2.72 -11.25
N GLY A 32 4.18 1.76 -10.93
CA GLY A 32 4.41 1.32 -9.57
C GLY A 32 4.94 2.42 -8.66
N TYR A 33 5.80 3.31 -9.18
CA TYR A 33 6.26 4.48 -8.44
C TYR A 33 5.10 5.44 -8.13
N TRP A 34 4.36 5.90 -9.13
CA TRP A 34 3.32 6.91 -8.93
C TRP A 34 2.13 6.36 -8.12
N ALA A 35 1.73 5.11 -8.35
CA ALA A 35 0.71 4.45 -7.53
C ALA A 35 1.17 4.33 -6.08
N GLY A 36 2.42 3.88 -5.85
CA GLY A 36 2.97 3.77 -4.50
C GLY A 36 3.19 5.11 -3.79
N MET A 37 3.39 6.21 -4.51
CA MET A 37 3.42 7.57 -3.94
C MET A 37 2.03 8.13 -3.68
N ALA A 38 1.06 7.79 -4.54
CA ALA A 38 -0.31 8.31 -4.47
C ALA A 38 -1.01 7.92 -3.16
N VAL A 39 -0.61 6.84 -2.48
CA VAL A 39 -1.13 6.47 -1.16
C VAL A 39 -1.01 7.59 -0.12
N LEU A 40 -0.05 8.53 -0.28
CA LEU A 40 0.11 9.71 0.60
C LEU A 40 -1.12 10.62 0.64
N GLN A 41 -1.98 10.56 -0.38
CA GLN A 41 -3.20 11.37 -0.44
C GLN A 41 -4.12 11.15 0.78
N ILE A 42 -4.06 9.96 1.41
CA ILE A 42 -4.85 9.68 2.62
C ILE A 42 -4.51 10.63 3.77
N LEU A 43 -3.24 11.05 3.91
CA LEU A 43 -2.82 11.95 4.99
C LEU A 43 -3.42 13.35 4.79
N LEU A 44 -3.43 13.82 3.54
CA LEU A 44 -4.01 15.12 3.19
C LEU A 44 -5.53 15.08 3.38
N VAL A 45 -6.19 14.04 2.88
CA VAL A 45 -7.65 13.90 3.00
C VAL A 45 -8.06 13.71 4.46
N GLU A 46 -7.37 12.88 5.23
CA GLU A 46 -7.61 12.70 6.66
C GLU A 46 -7.54 14.04 7.38
N PHE A 47 -6.49 14.83 7.14
CA PHE A 47 -6.33 16.16 7.71
C PHE A 47 -7.48 17.11 7.34
N VAL A 48 -7.85 17.18 6.07
CA VAL A 48 -8.93 18.07 5.58
C VAL A 48 -10.29 17.66 6.15
N VAL A 49 -10.62 16.36 6.14
CA VAL A 49 -11.91 15.87 6.61
C VAL A 49 -11.99 16.00 8.13
N ALA A 50 -10.92 15.68 8.86
CA ALA A 50 -10.84 15.90 10.31
C ALA A 50 -10.98 17.38 10.69
N ALA A 51 -10.37 18.30 9.95
CA ALA A 51 -10.50 19.74 10.19
C ALA A 51 -11.93 20.28 9.97
N SER A 52 -12.70 19.61 9.12
CA SER A 52 -14.12 19.94 8.86
C SER A 52 -15.10 19.19 9.78
N TRP A 53 -14.59 18.41 10.73
CA TRP A 53 -15.40 17.59 11.62
C TRP A 53 -16.14 18.46 12.65
N ARG A 54 -17.44 18.20 12.82
CA ARG A 54 -18.29 18.85 13.81
C ARG A 54 -18.08 18.20 15.18
N GLY A 55 -17.75 19.03 16.16
CA GLY A 55 -17.40 18.57 17.51
C GLY A 55 -15.91 18.32 17.66
N LEU A 56 -15.52 17.58 18.70
CA LEU A 56 -14.12 17.32 19.01
C LEU A 56 -13.67 16.03 18.33
N TYR A 57 -13.03 16.14 17.15
CA TYR A 57 -12.28 15.03 16.57
C TYR A 57 -10.92 14.91 17.24
N SER A 58 -10.53 13.69 17.58
CA SER A 58 -9.25 13.41 18.23
C SER A 58 -8.57 12.24 17.54
N TYR A 59 -7.38 12.50 17.00
CA TYR A 59 -6.49 11.48 16.42
C TYR A 59 -6.12 10.37 17.41
N ARG A 60 -6.27 10.63 18.71
CA ARG A 60 -5.97 9.70 19.79
C ARG A 60 -7.10 8.68 19.97
N THR A 61 -8.34 9.11 19.90
CA THR A 61 -9.52 8.34 20.34
C THR A 61 -10.45 7.94 19.21
N ASN A 62 -10.51 8.73 18.13
CA ASN A 62 -11.37 8.47 16.99
C ASN A 62 -10.64 7.64 15.94
N PHE A 63 -11.34 6.67 15.37
CA PHE A 63 -10.82 5.89 14.25
C PHE A 63 -10.67 6.77 13.00
N VAL A 64 -9.72 6.39 12.14
CA VAL A 64 -9.55 6.98 10.80
C VAL A 64 -10.79 6.69 9.97
N SER A 65 -11.37 5.49 10.10
CA SER A 65 -12.62 5.10 9.42
C SER A 65 -13.84 5.91 9.83
N GLU A 66 -13.86 6.54 11.02
CA GLU A 66 -15.01 7.37 11.44
C GLU A 66 -15.15 8.60 10.55
N LEU A 67 -14.04 9.10 9.99
CA LEU A 67 -14.04 10.20 9.01
C LEU A 67 -14.87 9.89 7.77
N GLY A 68 -15.13 8.60 7.50
CA GLY A 68 -15.98 8.11 6.42
C GLY A 68 -17.47 7.93 6.76
N VAL A 69 -17.87 8.18 8.01
CA VAL A 69 -19.26 8.02 8.46
C VAL A 69 -20.06 9.29 8.19
N ALA A 70 -21.24 9.12 7.60
CA ALA A 70 -22.10 10.23 7.21
C ALA A 70 -22.64 11.01 8.42
N PHE A 71 -23.14 10.31 9.45
CA PHE A 71 -23.85 10.91 10.57
C PHE A 71 -23.29 10.49 11.94
N CYS A 72 -23.31 11.41 12.90
CA CYS A 72 -22.93 11.18 14.29
C CYS A 72 -23.82 11.97 15.26
N GLY A 73 -23.50 11.82 16.55
CA GLY A 73 -24.25 12.39 17.66
C GLY A 73 -25.26 11.39 18.24
N PRO A 74 -25.88 11.73 19.38
CA PRO A 74 -26.75 10.81 20.13
C PRO A 74 -27.95 10.29 19.32
N THR A 75 -28.40 11.07 18.34
CA THR A 75 -29.54 10.75 17.46
C THR A 75 -29.12 10.18 16.10
N GLY A 76 -27.83 10.19 15.77
CA GLY A 76 -27.32 9.64 14.50
C GLY A 76 -27.80 10.34 13.22
N ASN A 77 -28.32 11.56 13.32
CA ASN A 77 -28.96 12.27 12.18
C ASN A 77 -28.19 13.51 11.70
N TRP A 78 -27.12 13.91 12.39
CA TRP A 78 -26.36 15.11 12.06
C TRP A 78 -25.04 14.76 11.36
N PRO A 79 -24.73 15.36 10.20
CA PRO A 79 -23.52 14.97 9.50
C PRO A 79 -22.25 15.44 10.22
N CYS A 80 -21.33 14.52 10.48
CA CYS A 80 -20.07 14.78 11.19
C CYS A 80 -19.17 15.69 10.39
N SER A 81 -19.04 15.41 9.10
CA SER A 81 -18.41 16.26 8.12
C SER A 81 -19.15 16.05 6.80
N SER A 82 -19.47 17.12 6.08
CA SER A 82 -20.01 17.00 4.72
C SER A 82 -18.99 16.41 3.73
N LEU A 83 -17.71 16.35 4.12
CA LEU A 83 -16.61 15.80 3.33
C LEU A 83 -16.37 14.32 3.61
N TYR A 84 -17.22 13.64 4.39
CA TYR A 84 -17.09 12.19 4.62
C TYR A 84 -16.97 11.34 3.32
N PRO A 85 -17.62 11.68 2.17
CA PRO A 85 -17.45 10.89 0.95
C PRO A 85 -16.01 10.97 0.43
N LEU A 86 -15.34 12.11 0.63
CA LEU A 86 -13.94 12.28 0.23
C LEU A 86 -13.04 11.31 1.00
N MET A 87 -13.30 11.09 2.29
CA MET A 87 -12.56 10.11 3.08
C MET A 87 -12.77 8.68 2.56
N ASN A 88 -14.02 8.28 2.31
CA ASN A 88 -14.34 6.95 1.79
C ASN A 88 -13.65 6.67 0.44
N VAL A 89 -13.72 7.64 -0.48
CA VAL A 89 -13.02 7.59 -1.77
C VAL A 89 -11.51 7.52 -1.56
N SER A 90 -10.97 8.28 -0.61
CA SER A 90 -9.54 8.28 -0.29
C SER A 90 -9.07 6.93 0.25
N ILE A 91 -9.81 6.30 1.17
CA ILE A 91 -9.50 4.96 1.69
C ILE A 91 -9.53 3.93 0.55
N ALA A 92 -10.56 3.97 -0.30
CA ALA A 92 -10.67 3.05 -1.43
C ALA A 92 -9.55 3.27 -2.45
N LEU A 93 -9.19 4.53 -2.72
CA LEU A 93 -8.08 4.89 -3.61
C LEU A 93 -6.74 4.44 -3.05
N PHE A 94 -6.51 4.53 -1.73
CA PHE A 94 -5.33 3.96 -1.10
C PHE A 94 -5.21 2.47 -1.43
N GLY A 95 -6.29 1.71 -1.22
CA GLY A 95 -6.33 0.28 -1.50
C GLY A 95 -6.03 -0.04 -2.97
N LEU A 96 -6.66 0.70 -3.90
CA LEU A 96 -6.42 0.57 -5.33
C LEU A 96 -4.97 0.88 -5.72
N CYS A 97 -4.41 1.98 -5.21
CA CYS A 97 -3.03 2.36 -5.43
C CYS A 97 -2.05 1.28 -4.95
N LEU A 98 -2.34 0.64 -3.80
CA LEU A 98 -1.54 -0.47 -3.30
C LEU A 98 -1.59 -1.70 -4.22
N VAL A 99 -2.78 -2.08 -4.71
CA VAL A 99 -2.94 -3.18 -5.69
C VAL A 99 -2.12 -2.90 -6.96
N VAL A 100 -2.27 -1.69 -7.52
CA VAL A 100 -1.58 -1.29 -8.75
C VAL A 100 -0.06 -1.27 -8.54
N ALA A 101 0.41 -0.72 -7.42
CA ALA A 101 1.83 -0.66 -7.10
C ALA A 101 2.44 -2.06 -6.93
N ALA A 102 1.82 -2.91 -6.12
CA ALA A 102 2.28 -4.29 -5.87
C ALA A 102 2.29 -5.12 -7.16
N THR A 103 1.26 -5.00 -8.00
CA THR A 103 1.20 -5.66 -9.30
C THR A 103 2.34 -5.21 -10.21
N ALA A 104 2.57 -3.90 -10.32
CA ALA A 104 3.66 -3.36 -11.11
C ALA A 104 5.03 -3.85 -10.62
N TRP A 105 5.24 -3.92 -9.30
CA TRP A 105 6.50 -4.42 -8.71
C TRP A 105 6.71 -5.92 -8.94
N MET A 106 5.65 -6.73 -8.93
CA MET A 106 5.74 -8.14 -9.32
C MET A 106 6.10 -8.28 -10.80
N VAL A 107 5.45 -7.54 -11.70
CA VAL A 107 5.71 -7.61 -13.15
C VAL A 107 7.16 -7.26 -13.50
N ILE A 108 7.76 -6.30 -12.80
CA ILE A 108 9.17 -5.94 -13.02
C ILE A 108 10.16 -6.80 -12.21
N GLY A 109 9.67 -7.75 -11.41
CA GLY A 109 10.49 -8.70 -10.64
C GLY A 109 11.29 -8.06 -9.50
N VAL A 110 10.80 -6.95 -8.94
CA VAL A 110 11.45 -6.27 -7.80
C VAL A 110 10.79 -6.58 -6.46
N VAL A 111 9.67 -7.29 -6.46
CA VAL A 111 9.02 -7.90 -5.29
C VAL A 111 8.68 -9.34 -5.65
N ASP A 112 8.84 -10.26 -4.70
CA ASP A 112 8.44 -11.66 -4.88
C ASP A 112 6.92 -11.81 -4.96
N VAL A 113 6.45 -12.84 -5.68
CA VAL A 113 5.02 -13.14 -5.86
C VAL A 113 4.29 -13.26 -4.52
N ARG A 114 4.92 -13.84 -3.49
CA ARG A 114 4.30 -13.98 -2.16
C ARG A 114 4.02 -12.61 -1.54
N GLY A 115 5.03 -11.74 -1.52
CA GLY A 115 4.89 -10.38 -0.97
C GLY A 115 3.90 -9.54 -1.78
N GLY A 116 3.96 -9.64 -3.10
CA GLY A 116 3.04 -8.90 -3.98
C GLY A 116 1.58 -9.35 -3.85
N ILE A 117 1.30 -10.66 -3.75
CA ILE A 117 -0.07 -11.17 -3.52
C ILE A 117 -0.61 -10.68 -2.17
N LEU A 118 0.20 -10.71 -1.11
CA LEU A 118 -0.21 -10.20 0.20
C LEU A 118 -0.57 -8.71 0.12
N LEU A 119 0.27 -7.90 -0.51
CA LEU A 119 0.00 -6.46 -0.69
C LEU A 119 -1.23 -6.19 -1.57
N CYS A 120 -1.45 -6.98 -2.63
CA CYS A 120 -2.67 -6.90 -3.43
C CYS A 120 -3.91 -7.26 -2.60
N ALA A 121 -3.89 -8.37 -1.86
CA ALA A 121 -4.99 -8.77 -0.99
C ALA A 121 -5.29 -7.72 0.08
N ALA A 122 -4.26 -7.12 0.68
CA ALA A 122 -4.41 -5.99 1.59
C ALA A 122 -5.08 -4.80 0.88
N GLY A 123 -4.61 -4.44 -0.32
CA GLY A 123 -5.21 -3.38 -1.12
C GLY A 123 -6.70 -3.60 -1.41
N PHE A 124 -7.11 -4.83 -1.72
CA PHE A 124 -8.54 -5.18 -1.84
C PHE A 124 -9.29 -5.00 -0.52
N GLY A 125 -8.70 -5.38 0.62
CA GLY A 125 -9.25 -5.08 1.95
C GLY A 125 -9.50 -3.59 2.17
N GLY A 126 -8.55 -2.75 1.77
CA GLY A 126 -8.68 -1.28 1.82
C GLY A 126 -9.79 -0.74 0.91
N ILE A 127 -9.95 -1.29 -0.30
CA ILE A 127 -11.06 -0.96 -1.19
C ILE A 127 -12.41 -1.29 -0.53
N VAL A 128 -12.54 -2.49 0.05
CA VAL A 128 -13.76 -2.90 0.74
C VAL A 128 -14.08 -1.95 1.91
N ALA A 129 -13.09 -1.63 2.74
CA ALA A 129 -13.27 -0.73 3.89
C ALA A 129 -13.67 0.70 3.46
N GLY A 130 -13.12 1.20 2.35
CA GLY A 130 -13.46 2.54 1.84
C GLY A 130 -14.82 2.60 1.15
N VAL A 131 -15.21 1.56 0.40
CA VAL A 131 -16.50 1.51 -0.31
C VAL A 131 -17.65 1.23 0.64
N VAL A 132 -17.47 0.30 1.57
CA VAL A 132 -18.45 -0.05 2.60
C VAL A 132 -17.97 0.54 3.92
N ASN A 133 -18.34 1.79 4.18
CA ASN A 133 -17.98 2.45 5.43
C ASN A 133 -18.68 1.79 6.63
N GLN A 134 -18.11 1.98 7.81
CA GLN A 134 -18.57 1.35 9.05
C GLN A 134 -20.02 1.70 9.44
N GLY A 135 -20.53 2.86 8.99
CA GLY A 135 -21.92 3.26 9.23
C GLY A 135 -22.93 2.57 8.31
N LEU A 136 -22.49 2.06 7.14
CA LEU A 136 -23.34 1.29 6.23
C LEU A 136 -23.43 -0.18 6.64
N ASN A 137 -22.28 -0.82 6.87
CA ASN A 137 -22.21 -2.19 7.35
C ASN A 137 -20.88 -2.42 8.09
N TYR A 138 -20.95 -2.42 9.42
CA TYR A 138 -19.78 -2.60 10.27
C TYR A 138 -19.05 -3.93 10.02
N GLY A 139 -19.78 -5.03 9.80
CA GLY A 139 -19.17 -6.35 9.58
C GLY A 139 -18.31 -6.42 8.32
N VAL A 140 -18.83 -5.91 7.20
CA VAL A 140 -18.10 -5.85 5.93
C VAL A 140 -16.93 -4.87 6.00
N HIS A 141 -17.15 -3.70 6.61
CA HIS A 141 -16.10 -2.70 6.82
C HIS A 141 -14.94 -3.28 7.64
N SER A 142 -15.26 -3.84 8.81
CA SER A 142 -14.29 -4.40 9.75
C SER A 142 -13.54 -5.58 9.13
N PHE A 143 -14.20 -6.40 8.30
CA PHE A 143 -13.52 -7.45 7.55
C PHE A 143 -12.48 -6.87 6.58
N GLY A 144 -12.86 -5.88 5.76
CA GLY A 144 -11.95 -5.21 4.83
C GLY A 144 -10.76 -4.56 5.55
N ALA A 145 -11.02 -3.82 6.63
CA ALA A 145 -10.00 -3.19 7.45
C ALA A 145 -9.04 -4.21 8.07
N THR A 146 -9.56 -5.33 8.61
CA THR A 146 -8.73 -6.40 9.20
C THR A 146 -7.84 -7.06 8.15
N VAL A 147 -8.37 -7.33 6.96
CA VAL A 147 -7.57 -7.85 5.83
C VAL A 147 -6.46 -6.86 5.48
N PHE A 148 -6.78 -5.57 5.34
CA PHE A 148 -5.79 -4.53 5.07
C PHE A 148 -4.69 -4.47 6.14
N PHE A 149 -5.06 -4.46 7.42
CA PHE A 149 -4.14 -4.37 8.55
C PHE A 149 -3.21 -5.58 8.68
N VAL A 150 -3.78 -6.78 8.77
CA VAL A 150 -3.01 -8.02 8.98
C VAL A 150 -2.20 -8.36 7.75
N VAL A 151 -2.87 -8.45 6.59
CA VAL A 151 -2.24 -8.93 5.36
C VAL A 151 -1.28 -7.87 4.79
N GLY A 152 -1.57 -6.58 4.96
CA GLY A 152 -0.69 -5.49 4.53
C GLY A 152 0.62 -5.48 5.33
N SER A 153 0.53 -5.66 6.65
CA SER A 153 1.69 -5.75 7.53
C SER A 153 2.57 -6.97 7.21
N LEU A 154 1.96 -8.14 7.00
CA LEU A 154 2.66 -9.34 6.54
C LEU A 154 3.27 -9.16 5.15
N GLY A 155 2.55 -8.49 4.24
CA GLY A 155 3.03 -8.15 2.90
C GLY A 155 4.30 -7.32 2.94
N LEU A 156 4.39 -6.31 3.82
CA LEU A 156 5.60 -5.53 4.03
C LEU A 156 6.76 -6.37 4.60
N ILE A 157 6.49 -7.24 5.58
CA ILE A 157 7.51 -8.14 6.15
C ILE A 157 8.14 -8.99 5.04
N VAL A 158 7.31 -9.61 4.20
CA VAL A 158 7.76 -10.47 3.10
C VAL A 158 8.44 -9.66 2.00
N ALA A 159 7.89 -8.51 1.61
CA ALA A 159 8.46 -7.65 0.58
C ALA A 159 9.83 -7.07 0.99
N GLY A 160 10.01 -6.70 2.25
CA GLY A 160 11.28 -6.20 2.79
C GLY A 160 12.42 -7.23 2.74
N GLY A 161 12.09 -8.52 2.76
CA GLY A 161 13.06 -9.62 2.60
C GLY A 161 13.53 -9.83 1.15
N HIS A 162 12.99 -9.12 0.17
CA HIS A 162 13.33 -9.35 -1.23
C HIS A 162 14.72 -8.82 -1.60
N ARG A 163 15.50 -9.64 -2.30
CA ARG A 163 16.90 -9.38 -2.68
C ARG A 163 17.13 -8.15 -3.58
N SER A 164 16.08 -7.59 -4.18
CA SER A 164 16.17 -6.38 -5.01
C SER A 164 16.43 -5.11 -4.17
N LEU A 165 16.17 -5.19 -2.85
CA LEU A 165 16.34 -4.09 -1.92
C LEU A 165 17.75 -4.08 -1.34
N ARG A 166 18.25 -2.87 -1.05
CA ARG A 166 19.44 -2.72 -0.20
C ARG A 166 19.10 -3.21 1.20
N ARG A 167 20.04 -3.89 1.87
CA ARG A 167 19.85 -4.46 3.22
C ARG A 167 19.18 -3.49 4.20
N THR A 168 19.65 -2.24 4.27
CA THR A 168 19.06 -1.22 5.16
C THR A 168 17.60 -0.92 4.83
N ILE A 169 17.25 -0.80 3.54
CA ILE A 169 15.87 -0.55 3.12
C ILE A 169 14.99 -1.76 3.45
N GLY A 170 15.49 -2.98 3.19
CA GLY A 170 14.79 -4.21 3.55
C GLY A 170 14.47 -4.28 5.04
N ILE A 171 15.47 -3.99 5.90
CA ILE A 171 15.27 -3.92 7.35
C ILE A 171 14.19 -2.90 7.71
N ILE A 172 14.26 -1.67 7.19
CA ILE A 172 13.27 -0.62 7.50
C ILE A 172 11.86 -1.07 7.12
N VAL A 173 11.67 -1.60 5.90
CA VAL A 173 10.35 -2.04 5.42
C VAL A 173 9.83 -3.22 6.26
N THR A 174 10.68 -4.20 6.56
CA THR A 174 10.29 -5.33 7.42
C THR A 174 9.96 -4.88 8.84
N THR A 175 10.71 -3.93 9.42
CA THR A 175 10.42 -3.35 10.72
C THR A 175 9.09 -2.60 10.72
N LEU A 176 8.79 -1.81 9.68
CA LEU A 176 7.49 -1.14 9.54
C LEU A 176 6.34 -2.15 9.47
N GLY A 177 6.51 -3.25 8.74
CA GLY A 177 5.54 -4.35 8.72
C GLY A 177 5.39 -5.02 10.09
N GLY A 178 6.49 -5.20 10.83
CA GLY A 178 6.46 -5.69 12.22
C GLY A 178 5.68 -4.77 13.16
N ILE A 179 5.97 -3.46 13.12
CA ILE A 179 5.26 -2.43 13.90
C ILE A 179 3.76 -2.45 13.56
N GLY A 180 3.42 -2.47 12.27
CA GLY A 180 2.03 -2.54 11.81
C GLY A 180 1.32 -3.79 12.30
N LEU A 181 1.98 -4.95 12.24
CA LEU A 181 1.41 -6.21 12.71
C LEU A 181 1.20 -6.20 14.23
N THR A 182 2.16 -5.74 15.00
CA THR A 182 2.02 -5.60 16.47
C THR A 182 0.88 -4.65 16.82
N ALA A 183 0.81 -3.48 16.17
CA ALA A 183 -0.29 -2.54 16.37
C ALA A 183 -1.65 -3.13 15.95
N THR A 184 -1.68 -3.97 14.91
CA THR A 184 -2.89 -4.69 14.48
C THR A 184 -3.37 -5.66 15.55
N LEU A 185 -2.45 -6.44 16.16
CA LEU A 185 -2.79 -7.36 17.25
C LEU A 185 -3.32 -6.62 18.48
N LEU A 186 -2.71 -5.47 18.82
CA LEU A 186 -3.22 -4.61 19.88
C LEU A 186 -4.60 -4.06 19.55
N TYR A 187 -4.82 -3.60 18.32
CA TYR A 187 -6.10 -3.09 17.84
C TYR A 187 -7.22 -4.14 17.94
N ILE A 188 -6.98 -5.35 17.41
CA ILE A 188 -7.95 -6.45 17.45
C ILE A 188 -8.23 -6.88 18.89
N GLY A 189 -7.22 -6.87 19.76
CA GLY A 189 -7.38 -7.15 21.19
C GLY A 189 -8.03 -6.02 21.99
N GLY A 190 -8.36 -4.88 21.37
CA GLY A 190 -8.92 -3.72 22.07
C GLY A 190 -7.93 -3.00 23.00
N HIS A 191 -6.63 -3.24 22.84
CA HIS A 191 -5.58 -2.67 23.67
C HIS A 191 -5.05 -1.37 23.07
N SER A 192 -5.20 -0.27 23.82
CA SER A 192 -4.75 1.06 23.39
C SER A 192 -3.44 1.53 24.04
N VAL A 193 -2.87 0.74 24.96
CA VAL A 193 -1.58 0.97 25.67
C VAL A 193 -1.34 2.42 26.14
N GLY A 194 -2.40 3.13 26.52
CA GLY A 194 -2.32 4.51 26.98
C GLY A 194 -2.08 5.57 25.88
N ILE A 195 -2.10 5.18 24.60
CA ILE A 195 -2.02 6.12 23.45
C ILE A 195 -3.37 6.32 22.75
N GLY A 196 -4.40 5.53 23.12
CA GLY A 196 -5.74 5.61 22.54
C GLY A 196 -5.91 4.80 21.27
N ILE A 197 -7.12 4.27 21.05
CA ILE A 197 -7.36 3.27 20.00
C ILE A 197 -7.23 3.85 18.58
N GLY A 198 -7.61 5.11 18.39
CA GLY A 198 -7.43 5.84 17.13
C GLY A 198 -5.96 6.06 16.77
N ALA A 199 -5.08 6.20 17.76
CA ALA A 199 -3.64 6.26 17.53
C ALA A 199 -3.07 4.89 17.14
N VAL A 200 -3.54 3.81 17.78
CA VAL A 200 -3.12 2.43 17.44
C VAL A 200 -3.49 2.11 15.98
N GLU A 201 -4.71 2.41 15.57
CA GLU A 201 -5.14 2.22 14.17
C GLU A 201 -4.24 2.98 13.19
N ARG A 202 -3.93 4.25 13.48
CA ARG A 202 -3.02 5.07 12.66
C ARG A 202 -1.63 4.50 12.57
N ILE A 203 -1.10 3.93 13.65
CA ILE A 203 0.20 3.25 13.59
C ILE A 203 0.15 2.11 12.56
N VAL A 204 -0.92 1.33 12.52
CA VAL A 204 -1.10 0.29 11.50
C VAL A 204 -1.14 0.89 10.10
N VAL A 205 -2.03 1.85 9.85
CA VAL A 205 -2.24 2.45 8.52
C VAL A 205 -0.97 3.16 8.04
N TYR A 206 -0.33 3.94 8.90
CA TYR A 206 0.85 4.73 8.56
C TYR A 206 2.09 3.85 8.38
N SER A 207 2.21 2.72 9.07
CA SER A 207 3.26 1.73 8.79
C SER A 207 3.11 1.14 7.39
N ILE A 208 1.89 0.76 6.99
CA ILE A 208 1.61 0.24 5.64
C ILE A 208 1.89 1.32 4.58
N LEU A 209 1.44 2.55 4.82
CA LEU A 209 1.69 3.72 3.98
C LEU A 209 3.19 3.97 3.80
N ALA A 210 3.93 4.10 4.90
CA ALA A 210 5.36 4.44 4.88
C ALA A 210 6.16 3.32 4.19
N GLY A 211 5.87 2.05 4.48
CA GLY A 211 6.49 0.92 3.80
C GLY A 211 6.23 0.94 2.30
N THR A 212 4.98 1.22 1.88
CA THR A 212 4.60 1.34 0.46
C THR A 212 5.37 2.45 -0.25
N VAL A 213 5.47 3.64 0.36
CA VAL A 213 6.21 4.79 -0.20
C VAL A 213 7.70 4.48 -0.32
N ILE A 214 8.30 3.86 0.70
CA ILE A 214 9.71 3.46 0.69
C ILE A 214 9.98 2.43 -0.42
N LEU A 215 9.11 1.43 -0.57
CA LEU A 215 9.19 0.45 -1.67
C LEU A 215 9.08 1.15 -3.04
N ALA A 216 8.16 2.10 -3.21
CA ALA A 216 8.00 2.86 -4.45
C ALA A 216 9.30 3.56 -4.86
N VAL A 217 9.93 4.28 -3.93
CA VAL A 217 11.20 4.99 -4.16
C VAL A 217 12.34 4.02 -4.43
N ALA A 218 12.47 2.97 -3.60
CA ALA A 218 13.54 1.99 -3.72
C ALA A 218 13.49 1.25 -5.07
N HIS A 219 12.31 0.79 -5.47
CA HIS A 219 12.13 0.04 -6.71
C HIS A 219 12.29 0.90 -7.96
N ARG A 220 11.93 2.19 -7.92
CA ARG A 220 12.26 3.13 -9.01
C ARG A 220 13.76 3.27 -9.21
N ALA A 221 14.52 3.35 -8.12
CA ALA A 221 15.98 3.40 -8.18
C ALA A 221 16.57 2.11 -8.75
N THR A 222 16.06 0.95 -8.32
CA THR A 222 16.51 -0.35 -8.85
C THR A 222 16.19 -0.50 -10.34
N ALA A 223 14.98 -0.16 -10.79
CA ALA A 223 14.59 -0.22 -12.20
C ALA A 223 15.45 0.70 -13.10
N ARG A 224 15.81 1.90 -12.61
CA ARG A 224 16.73 2.81 -13.32
C ARG A 224 18.12 2.19 -13.49
N ARG A 225 18.66 1.56 -12.44
CA ARG A 225 19.97 0.88 -12.49
C ARG A 225 19.99 -0.26 -13.49
N MET A 226 18.95 -1.09 -13.50
CA MET A 226 18.85 -2.21 -14.44
C MET A 226 18.82 -1.73 -15.90
N LYS A 227 18.10 -0.63 -16.18
CA LYS A 227 18.05 -0.04 -17.52
C LYS A 227 19.43 0.43 -17.99
N ILE A 228 20.19 1.10 -17.12
CA ILE A 228 21.55 1.58 -17.44
C ILE A 228 22.48 0.41 -17.77
N VAL A 229 22.47 -0.64 -16.94
CA VAL A 229 23.30 -1.84 -17.15
C VAL A 229 22.94 -2.54 -18.46
N ALA A 230 21.65 -2.68 -18.77
CA ALA A 230 21.20 -3.28 -20.01
C ALA A 230 21.63 -2.47 -21.25
N SER A 231 21.50 -1.13 -21.20
CA SER A 231 21.96 -0.26 -22.29
C SER A 231 23.47 -0.34 -22.52
N ALA A 232 24.26 -0.41 -21.45
CA ALA A 232 25.72 -0.56 -21.54
C ALA A 232 26.12 -1.90 -22.19
N ALA A 233 25.43 -2.99 -21.86
CA ALA A 233 25.65 -4.31 -22.46
C ALA A 233 25.33 -4.33 -23.97
N THR A 234 24.33 -3.56 -24.42
CA THR A 234 23.99 -3.46 -25.84
C THR A 234 24.91 -2.54 -26.64
N SER A 235 25.57 -1.58 -26.00
CA SER A 235 26.46 -0.61 -26.66
C SER A 235 27.92 -1.06 -26.79
N ASN A 236 28.29 -2.24 -26.28
CA ASN A 236 29.65 -2.79 -26.39
C ASN A 236 29.66 -4.04 -27.29
N PRO A 237 29.80 -3.90 -28.62
CA PRO A 237 29.71 -5.03 -29.56
C PRO A 237 31.01 -5.86 -29.66
N LEU A 238 32.08 -5.49 -28.95
CA LEU A 238 33.43 -5.99 -29.23
C LEU A 238 33.83 -7.27 -28.47
N GLU A 239 32.94 -7.87 -27.67
CA GLU A 239 33.25 -9.08 -26.88
C GLU A 239 32.50 -10.34 -27.36
N ASN A 240 31.91 -10.30 -28.57
CA ASN A 240 31.33 -11.47 -29.25
C ASN A 240 31.98 -11.68 -30.64
N ARG A 241 33.32 -11.78 -30.68
CA ARG A 241 34.05 -12.44 -31.77
C ARG A 241 34.99 -13.48 -31.19
#